data_AF-A0A8G2DU10-F1
#
_entry.id   AF-A0A8G2DU10-F1
#
_cell.length_a   1.000
_cell.length_b   1.000
_cell.length_c   1.000
_cell.angle_alpha   90.00
_cell.angle_beta   90.00
_cell.angle_gamma   90.00
#
_symmetry.space_group_name_H-M   'P 1'
#
loop_
_entity.id
_entity.type
_entity.pdbx_description
1 polymer ?
#
loop_
_entity_poly.entity_id
_entity_poly.type
_entity_poly.pdbx_seq_one_letter_code
_entity_poly.pdbx_strand_id
1 'polypeptide(L)'
;MSINFNETLPWLGSSVDALARTPIIQNVNETAWIFAVVETGHLLFLAILGGAVFGLNLRVLGLILPDMSAKDVERMVRPYYRVGVAGSLLTGLAMGLTVARTLLPSGAFFIKILALLAAIALSHVLTQQVRNGRTRISEQGLLAFATLFWLGSLFLFASTEGLDSGALLVGLAGAGLLAAAVQRRLRPVVMGFSTAALALWFVALDGSIWPGPTQLAGWFDHAALAVVVVPALGAGIRGLQTDASSKLLALKLLAFASTLTWVTVAAAGRWIGFS
;
A
#
# COMPACT_ATOMS: atom_id res chain seq x y z
N MET A 1 16.35 -2.40 -13.05
CA MET A 1 16.40 -3.87 -12.85
C MET A 1 14.97 -4.38 -12.89
N SER A 2 14.64 -5.42 -13.67
CA SER A 2 13.26 -5.89 -13.85
C SER A 2 12.98 -7.15 -13.03
N ILE A 3 12.61 -7.02 -11.76
CA ILE A 3 12.19 -8.18 -10.96
C ILE A 3 10.75 -8.56 -11.33
N ASN A 4 10.54 -9.76 -11.86
CA ASN A 4 9.21 -10.24 -12.31
C ASN A 4 8.98 -11.74 -12.02
N PHE A 5 7.78 -12.24 -12.31
CA PHE A 5 7.43 -13.65 -12.07
C PHE A 5 8.08 -14.62 -13.06
N ASN A 6 8.41 -14.20 -14.27
CA ASN A 6 9.06 -15.06 -15.25
C ASN A 6 10.48 -15.45 -14.83
N GLU A 7 11.21 -14.53 -14.20
CA GLU A 7 12.56 -14.77 -13.70
C GLU A 7 12.55 -15.54 -12.37
N THR A 8 11.60 -15.22 -11.47
CA THR A 8 11.56 -15.78 -10.11
C THR A 8 10.81 -17.11 -10.02
N LEU A 9 9.77 -17.32 -10.83
CA LEU A 9 8.93 -18.51 -10.88
C LEU A 9 8.66 -18.93 -12.33
N PRO A 10 9.66 -19.44 -13.08
CA PRO A 10 9.55 -19.71 -14.52
C PRO A 10 8.47 -20.75 -14.88
N TRP A 11 8.08 -21.63 -13.94
CA TRP A 11 7.00 -22.60 -14.12
C TRP A 11 5.60 -22.00 -14.07
N LEU A 12 5.45 -20.76 -13.57
CA LEU A 12 4.15 -20.10 -13.42
C LEU A 12 3.53 -19.81 -14.79
N GLY A 13 4.36 -19.39 -15.76
CA GLY A 13 3.91 -19.03 -17.10
C GLY A 13 3.19 -20.16 -17.83
N SER A 14 3.76 -21.36 -17.84
CA SER A 14 3.15 -22.52 -18.51
C SER A 14 1.85 -22.98 -17.82
N SER A 15 1.80 -22.89 -16.49
CA SER A 15 0.63 -23.27 -15.69
C SER A 15 -0.53 -22.30 -15.91
N VAL A 16 -0.25 -21.00 -15.93
CA VAL A 16 -1.25 -19.96 -16.17
C VAL A 16 -1.73 -19.97 -17.62
N ASP A 17 -0.83 -20.22 -18.58
CA ASP A 17 -1.18 -20.40 -19.99
C ASP A 17 -2.11 -21.60 -20.21
N ALA A 18 -1.90 -22.70 -19.48
CA ALA A 18 -2.78 -23.86 -19.54
C ALA A 18 -4.19 -23.52 -19.01
N LEU A 19 -4.27 -22.74 -17.93
CA LEU A 19 -5.54 -22.29 -17.36
C LEU A 19 -6.26 -21.31 -18.31
N ALA A 20 -5.53 -20.34 -18.88
CA ALA A 20 -6.09 -19.32 -19.76
C ALA A 20 -6.71 -19.88 -21.06
N ARG A 21 -6.31 -21.09 -21.48
CA ARG A 21 -6.89 -21.79 -22.64
C ARG A 21 -8.20 -22.51 -22.33
N THR A 22 -8.66 -22.52 -21.09
CA THR A 22 -9.95 -23.14 -20.76
C THR A 22 -11.11 -22.36 -21.40
N PRO A 23 -12.12 -23.04 -21.97
CA PRO A 23 -13.20 -22.38 -22.72
C PRO A 23 -13.96 -21.32 -21.90
N ILE A 24 -14.08 -21.54 -20.60
CA ILE A 24 -14.73 -20.60 -19.67
C ILE A 24 -13.97 -19.27 -19.62
N ILE A 25 -12.64 -19.31 -19.54
CA ILE A 25 -11.80 -18.11 -19.47
C ILE A 25 -11.73 -17.41 -20.83
N GLN A 26 -11.72 -18.16 -21.94
CA GLN A 26 -11.79 -17.60 -23.29
C GLN A 26 -13.12 -16.86 -23.55
N ASN A 27 -14.25 -17.44 -23.16
CA ASN A 27 -15.56 -16.79 -23.29
C ASN A 27 -15.65 -15.48 -22.49
N VAL A 28 -15.02 -15.42 -21.32
CA VAL A 28 -14.93 -14.18 -20.52
C VAL A 28 -14.09 -13.12 -21.23
N ASN A 29 -12.97 -13.52 -21.87
CA ASN A 29 -12.10 -12.62 -22.63
C ASN A 29 -12.77 -12.04 -23.88
N GLU A 30 -13.57 -12.84 -24.57
CA GLU A 30 -14.25 -12.42 -25.82
C GLU A 30 -15.46 -11.52 -25.55
N THR A 31 -15.92 -11.43 -24.30
CA THR A 31 -17.14 -10.72 -23.92
C THR A 31 -16.83 -9.48 -23.07
N ALA A 32 -16.69 -8.32 -23.73
CA ALA A 32 -16.27 -7.06 -23.10
C ALA A 32 -17.10 -6.65 -21.86
N TRP A 33 -18.41 -6.93 -21.83
CA TRP A 33 -19.25 -6.56 -20.68
C TRP A 33 -18.94 -7.38 -19.43
N ILE A 34 -18.51 -8.65 -19.56
CA ILE A 34 -18.15 -9.48 -18.41
C ILE A 34 -16.89 -8.92 -17.77
N PHE A 35 -15.89 -8.56 -18.58
CA PHE A 35 -14.68 -7.93 -18.10
C PHE A 35 -14.97 -6.65 -17.32
N ALA A 36 -15.80 -5.74 -17.87
CA ALA A 36 -16.18 -4.49 -17.22
C ALA A 36 -16.92 -4.71 -15.88
N VAL A 37 -17.80 -5.72 -15.81
CA VAL A 37 -18.51 -6.07 -14.57
C VAL A 37 -17.54 -6.61 -13.51
N VAL A 38 -16.60 -7.48 -13.89
CA VAL A 38 -15.59 -8.01 -12.98
C VAL A 38 -14.66 -6.91 -12.47
N GLU A 39 -14.22 -6.01 -13.36
CA GLU A 39 -13.38 -4.86 -13.01
C GLU A 39 -14.10 -3.90 -12.06
N THR A 40 -15.36 -3.55 -12.36
CA THR A 40 -16.20 -2.72 -11.49
C THR A 40 -16.37 -3.36 -10.12
N GLY A 41 -16.66 -4.67 -10.09
CA GLY A 41 -16.75 -5.44 -8.86
C GLY A 41 -15.43 -5.43 -8.07
N HIS A 42 -14.30 -5.56 -8.74
CA HIS A 42 -12.98 -5.50 -8.11
C HIS A 42 -12.75 -4.16 -7.42
N LEU A 43 -13.02 -3.05 -8.10
CA LEU A 43 -12.88 -1.70 -7.54
C LEU A 43 -13.80 -1.50 -6.33
N LEU A 44 -15.04 -1.98 -6.40
CA LEU A 44 -15.98 -1.94 -5.28
C LEU A 44 -15.44 -2.71 -4.06
N PHE A 45 -14.96 -3.94 -4.26
CA PHE A 45 -14.40 -4.74 -3.16
C PHE A 45 -13.12 -4.12 -2.59
N LEU A 46 -12.28 -3.50 -3.42
CA LEU A 46 -11.12 -2.74 -2.96
C LEU A 46 -11.53 -1.51 -2.13
N ALA A 47 -12.59 -0.80 -2.52
CA ALA A 47 -13.10 0.33 -1.75
C ALA A 47 -13.66 -0.11 -0.38
N ILE A 48 -14.43 -1.20 -0.35
CA ILE A 48 -14.94 -1.80 0.90
C ILE A 48 -13.78 -2.25 1.79
N LEU A 49 -12.80 -2.94 1.21
CA LEU A 49 -11.63 -3.44 1.91
C LEU A 49 -10.78 -2.29 2.48
N GLY A 50 -10.49 -1.29 1.65
CA GLY A 50 -9.76 -0.09 2.03
C GLY A 50 -10.46 0.64 3.16
N GLY A 51 -11.77 0.90 3.04
CA GLY A 51 -12.55 1.56 4.10
C GLY A 51 -12.51 0.79 5.43
N ALA A 52 -12.63 -0.54 5.39
CA ALA A 52 -12.57 -1.36 6.59
C ALA A 52 -11.17 -1.36 7.24
N VAL A 53 -10.11 -1.50 6.45
CA VAL A 53 -8.73 -1.54 6.96
C VAL A 53 -8.29 -0.15 7.44
N PHE A 54 -8.43 0.89 6.61
CA PHE A 54 -8.03 2.25 6.98
C PHE A 54 -8.88 2.76 8.15
N GLY A 55 -10.17 2.43 8.21
CA GLY A 55 -11.04 2.77 9.34
C GLY A 55 -10.50 2.23 10.67
N LEU A 56 -10.09 0.96 10.71
CA LEU A 56 -9.49 0.38 11.91
C LEU A 56 -8.08 0.93 12.20
N ASN A 57 -7.23 1.01 11.17
CA ASN A 57 -5.84 1.45 11.34
C ASN A 57 -5.76 2.89 11.86
N LEU A 58 -6.50 3.81 11.23
CA LEU A 58 -6.55 5.22 11.63
C LEU A 58 -7.18 5.37 13.02
N ARG A 59 -8.14 4.51 13.38
CA ARG A 59 -8.67 4.46 14.74
C ARG A 59 -7.61 4.03 15.75
N VAL A 60 -6.85 2.97 15.48
CA VAL A 60 -5.77 2.48 16.37
C VAL A 60 -4.68 3.55 16.54
N LEU A 61 -4.38 4.30 15.47
CA LEU A 61 -3.48 5.45 15.50
C LEU A 61 -4.07 6.67 16.26
N GLY A 62 -5.37 6.66 16.56
CA GLY A 62 -6.06 7.75 17.26
C GLY A 62 -6.30 8.98 16.40
N LEU A 63 -6.44 8.80 15.08
CA LEU A 63 -6.67 9.87 14.10
C LEU A 63 -8.16 10.09 13.81
N ILE A 64 -8.95 9.03 13.90
CA ILE A 64 -10.41 9.07 13.72
C ILE A 64 -11.11 8.33 14.86
N LEU A 65 -12.38 8.67 15.09
CA LEU A 65 -13.26 8.04 16.10
C LEU A 65 -12.61 7.88 17.50
N PRO A 66 -11.94 8.92 18.04
CA PRO A 66 -11.17 8.79 19.29
C PRO A 66 -12.03 8.35 20.48
N ASP A 67 -13.33 8.65 20.46
CA ASP A 67 -14.28 8.37 21.53
C ASP A 67 -14.81 6.92 21.54
N MET A 68 -14.65 6.17 20.45
CA MET A 68 -15.10 4.77 20.34
C MET A 68 -13.96 3.82 20.66
N SER A 69 -14.15 2.69 21.34
CA SER A 69 -13.02 1.77 21.56
C SER A 69 -12.55 1.13 20.22
N ALA A 70 -11.24 0.85 20.09
CA ALA A 70 -10.71 0.18 18.89
C ALA A 70 -11.36 -1.19 18.65
N LYS A 71 -11.79 -1.86 19.73
CA LYS A 71 -12.49 -3.15 19.68
C LYS A 71 -13.90 -3.01 19.10
N ASP A 72 -14.60 -1.92 19.38
CA ASP A 72 -15.94 -1.69 18.82
C ASP A 72 -15.85 -1.35 17.34
N VAL A 73 -14.90 -0.49 16.94
CA VAL A 73 -14.63 -0.22 15.53
C VAL A 73 -14.26 -1.50 14.79
N GLU A 74 -13.39 -2.34 15.36
CA GLU A 74 -13.02 -3.63 14.77
C GLU A 74 -14.22 -4.55 14.55
N ARG A 75 -15.16 -4.62 15.51
CA ARG A 75 -16.40 -5.39 15.37
C ARG A 75 -17.28 -4.87 14.23
N MET A 76 -17.38 -3.55 14.09
CA MET A 76 -18.18 -2.91 13.04
C MET A 76 -17.59 -3.14 11.65
N VAL A 77 -16.28 -3.03 11.49
CA VAL A 77 -15.63 -3.16 10.15
C VAL A 77 -15.34 -4.61 9.75
N ARG A 78 -15.34 -5.56 10.70
CA ARG A 78 -15.01 -6.98 10.46
C ARG A 78 -15.75 -7.64 9.29
N PRO A 79 -17.08 -7.55 9.14
CA PRO A 79 -17.76 -8.18 8.01
C PRO A 79 -17.30 -7.60 6.68
N TYR A 80 -17.15 -6.26 6.60
CA TYR A 80 -16.66 -5.57 5.41
C TYR A 80 -15.21 -5.92 5.08
N TYR A 81 -14.34 -6.07 6.07
CA TYR A 81 -12.98 -6.56 5.86
C TYR A 81 -12.98 -7.96 5.22
N ARG A 82 -13.79 -8.89 5.73
CA ARG A 82 -13.86 -10.27 5.20
C ARG A 82 -14.40 -10.30 3.77
N VAL A 83 -15.50 -9.59 3.53
CA VAL A 83 -16.12 -9.48 2.20
C VAL A 83 -15.18 -8.80 1.22
N GLY A 84 -14.51 -7.72 1.65
CA GLY A 84 -13.52 -7.00 0.88
C GLY A 84 -12.34 -7.89 0.46
N VAL A 85 -11.72 -8.62 1.41
CA VAL A 85 -10.61 -9.53 1.10
C VAL A 85 -11.06 -10.62 0.14
N ALA A 86 -12.16 -11.33 0.44
CA ALA A 86 -12.65 -12.42 -0.39
C ALA A 86 -13.00 -11.91 -1.81
N GLY A 87 -13.77 -10.83 -1.90
CA GLY A 87 -14.19 -10.24 -3.15
C GLY A 87 -13.01 -9.73 -3.99
N SER A 88 -12.05 -9.04 -3.38
CA SER A 88 -10.87 -8.52 -4.09
C SER A 88 -9.96 -9.64 -4.61
N LEU A 89 -9.81 -10.73 -3.84
CA LEU A 89 -9.00 -11.87 -4.28
C LEU A 89 -9.68 -12.64 -5.42
N LEU A 90 -10.98 -12.91 -5.30
CA LEU A 90 -11.74 -13.64 -6.32
C LEU A 90 -11.78 -12.87 -7.65
N THR A 91 -12.15 -11.60 -7.60
CA THR A 91 -12.20 -10.73 -8.80
C THR A 91 -10.81 -10.45 -9.36
N GLY A 92 -9.81 -10.23 -8.51
CA GLY A 92 -8.43 -10.02 -8.92
C GLY A 92 -7.81 -11.25 -9.58
N LEU A 93 -8.10 -12.45 -9.09
CA LEU A 93 -7.69 -13.70 -9.72
C LEU A 93 -8.38 -13.89 -11.08
N ALA A 94 -9.69 -13.63 -11.14
CA ALA A 94 -10.44 -13.71 -12.41
C ALA A 94 -9.83 -12.80 -13.48
N MET A 95 -9.57 -11.52 -13.16
CA MET A 95 -8.88 -10.60 -14.07
C MET A 95 -7.42 -10.99 -14.34
N GLY A 96 -6.73 -11.55 -13.35
CA GLY A 96 -5.34 -11.99 -13.51
C GLY A 96 -5.20 -13.07 -14.58
N LEU A 97 -6.16 -13.99 -14.63
CA LEU A 97 -6.18 -15.08 -15.60
C LEU A 97 -6.49 -14.61 -17.03
N THR A 98 -7.29 -13.56 -17.18
CA THR A 98 -7.66 -13.01 -18.50
C THR A 98 -6.50 -12.31 -19.20
N VAL A 99 -5.63 -11.63 -18.43
CA VAL A 99 -4.49 -10.83 -18.94
C VAL A 99 -3.14 -11.32 -18.41
N ALA A 100 -3.02 -12.60 -18.10
CA ALA A 100 -1.83 -13.18 -17.49
C ALA A 100 -0.53 -12.91 -18.27
N ARG A 101 -0.59 -12.97 -19.61
CA ARG A 101 0.58 -12.78 -20.48
C ARG A 101 1.22 -11.40 -20.32
N THR A 102 0.43 -10.39 -19.96
CA THR A 102 0.92 -9.02 -19.69
C THR A 102 1.28 -8.83 -18.21
N LEU A 103 0.62 -9.55 -17.29
CA LEU A 103 0.87 -9.39 -15.85
C LEU A 103 2.12 -10.11 -15.34
N LEU A 104 2.43 -11.31 -15.83
CA LEU A 104 3.59 -12.07 -15.36
C LEU A 104 4.96 -11.41 -15.59
N PRO A 105 5.22 -10.72 -16.72
CA PRO A 105 6.45 -9.96 -16.89
C PRO A 105 6.44 -8.60 -16.16
N SER A 106 5.28 -8.11 -15.69
CA SER A 106 5.18 -6.81 -15.02
C SER A 106 5.84 -6.84 -13.63
N GLY A 107 6.85 -5.98 -13.45
CA GLY A 107 7.47 -5.74 -12.15
C GLY A 107 6.48 -5.14 -11.14
N ALA A 108 5.63 -4.22 -11.58
CA ALA A 108 4.59 -3.64 -10.73
C ALA A 108 3.62 -4.70 -10.19
N PHE A 109 3.23 -5.65 -11.03
CA PHE A 109 2.37 -6.75 -10.62
C PHE A 109 3.05 -7.65 -9.58
N PHE A 110 4.32 -7.99 -9.78
CA PHE A 110 5.11 -8.75 -8.80
C PHE A 110 5.11 -8.07 -7.42
N ILE A 111 5.38 -6.76 -7.38
CA ILE A 111 5.36 -5.97 -6.14
C ILE A 111 3.98 -5.98 -5.51
N LYS A 112 2.93 -5.77 -6.31
CA LYS A 112 1.54 -5.73 -5.85
C LYS A 112 1.19 -7.02 -5.12
N ILE A 113 1.57 -8.18 -5.65
CA ILE A 113 1.27 -9.47 -5.04
C ILE A 113 2.01 -9.64 -3.71
N LEU A 114 3.31 -9.35 -3.65
CA LEU A 114 4.07 -9.43 -2.39
C LEU A 114 3.52 -8.47 -1.33
N ALA A 115 3.23 -7.23 -1.72
CA ALA A 115 2.66 -6.23 -0.84
C ALA A 115 1.24 -6.61 -0.38
N LEU A 116 0.42 -7.21 -1.25
CA LEU A 116 -0.93 -7.65 -0.93
C LEU A 116 -0.91 -8.77 0.12
N LEU A 117 -0.02 -9.75 -0.03
CA LEU A 117 0.15 -10.82 0.95
C LEU A 117 0.57 -10.26 2.32
N ALA A 118 1.55 -9.35 2.35
CA ALA A 118 1.98 -8.68 3.57
C ALA A 118 0.85 -7.84 4.19
N ALA A 119 0.11 -7.09 3.36
CA ALA A 119 -0.98 -6.21 3.81
C ALA A 119 -2.13 -7.01 4.44
N ILE A 120 -2.58 -8.09 3.80
CA ILE A 120 -3.61 -8.98 4.33
C ILE A 120 -3.14 -9.61 5.65
N ALA A 121 -1.91 -10.14 5.69
CA ALA A 121 -1.36 -10.75 6.89
C ALA A 121 -1.30 -9.76 8.07
N LEU A 122 -0.76 -8.56 7.85
CA LEU A 122 -0.68 -7.53 8.89
C LEU A 122 -2.05 -7.04 9.36
N SER A 123 -3.00 -6.82 8.44
CA SER A 123 -4.38 -6.46 8.83
C SER A 123 -5.05 -7.58 9.64
N HIS A 124 -4.76 -8.84 9.31
CA HIS A 124 -5.28 -9.97 10.07
C HIS A 124 -4.67 -10.03 11.48
N VAL A 125 -3.35 -9.86 11.60
CA VAL A 125 -2.67 -9.79 12.89
C VAL A 125 -3.21 -8.62 13.72
N LEU A 126 -3.45 -7.45 13.12
CA LEU A 126 -3.99 -6.28 13.82
C LEU A 126 -5.39 -6.55 14.36
N THR A 127 -6.31 -7.02 13.50
CA THR A 127 -7.68 -7.34 13.92
C THR A 127 -7.70 -8.39 15.04
N GLN A 128 -6.84 -9.42 14.95
CA GLN A 128 -6.70 -10.41 16.03
C GLN A 128 -6.19 -9.80 17.34
N GLN A 129 -5.16 -8.95 17.30
CA GLN A 129 -4.60 -8.33 18.51
C GLN A 129 -5.58 -7.36 19.16
N VAL A 130 -6.30 -6.55 18.36
CA VAL A 130 -7.36 -5.65 18.85
C VAL A 130 -8.50 -6.46 19.49
N ARG A 131 -8.89 -7.60 18.91
CA ARG A 131 -9.92 -8.48 19.47
C ARG A 131 -9.50 -9.10 20.80
N ASN A 132 -8.27 -9.62 20.85
CA ASN A 132 -7.81 -10.48 21.94
C ASN A 132 -7.13 -9.70 23.07
N GLY A 133 -6.78 -8.43 22.86
CA GLY A 133 -6.10 -7.56 23.84
C GLY A 133 -4.69 -8.03 24.23
N ARG A 134 -4.10 -8.95 23.45
CA ARG A 134 -2.78 -9.55 23.71
C ARG A 134 -1.83 -9.24 22.54
N THR A 135 -0.87 -8.35 22.78
CA THR A 135 0.26 -8.10 21.89
C THR A 135 1.40 -9.05 22.26
N ARG A 136 1.61 -10.11 21.47
CA ARG A 136 2.74 -11.05 21.67
C ARG A 136 3.97 -10.71 20.82
N ILE A 137 3.86 -9.74 19.93
CA ILE A 137 4.91 -9.40 18.97
C ILE A 137 5.85 -8.37 19.61
N SER A 138 7.15 -8.59 19.49
CA SER A 138 8.17 -7.62 19.91
C SER A 138 8.03 -6.31 19.15
N GLU A 139 7.99 -5.19 19.87
CA GLU A 139 7.95 -3.83 19.30
C GLU A 139 9.12 -3.59 18.35
N GLN A 140 10.34 -4.01 18.74
CA GLN A 140 11.54 -3.86 17.93
C GLN A 140 11.46 -4.68 16.64
N GLY A 141 10.95 -5.91 16.72
CA GLY A 141 10.76 -6.77 15.54
C GLY A 141 9.74 -6.19 14.56
N LEU A 142 8.67 -5.58 15.07
CA LEU A 142 7.64 -4.95 14.26
C LEU A 142 8.11 -3.63 13.62
N LEU A 143 8.87 -2.82 14.37
CA LEU A 143 9.53 -1.63 13.84
C LEU A 143 10.51 -1.99 12.72
N ALA A 144 11.37 -2.98 12.98
CA ALA A 144 12.32 -3.47 11.99
C ALA A 144 11.59 -3.97 10.75
N PHE A 145 10.56 -4.80 10.91
CA PHE A 145 9.76 -5.29 9.80
C PHE A 145 9.11 -4.15 8.99
N ALA A 146 8.42 -3.21 9.67
CA ALA A 146 7.76 -2.09 9.01
C ALA A 146 8.74 -1.20 8.25
N THR A 147 9.89 -0.91 8.87
CA THR A 147 10.94 -0.08 8.28
C THR A 147 11.62 -0.79 7.11
N LEU A 148 11.99 -2.06 7.26
CA LEU A 148 12.60 -2.85 6.20
C LEU A 148 11.65 -3.06 5.04
N PHE A 149 10.37 -3.33 5.30
CA PHE A 149 9.37 -3.47 4.26
C PHE A 149 9.17 -2.15 3.51
N TRP A 150 9.10 -1.02 4.22
CA TRP A 150 8.93 0.28 3.59
C TRP A 150 10.16 0.71 2.79
N LEU A 151 11.37 0.58 3.35
CA LEU A 151 12.62 0.86 2.63
C LEU A 151 12.80 -0.09 1.44
N GLY A 152 12.45 -1.37 1.60
CA GLY A 152 12.46 -2.35 0.52
C GLY A 152 11.46 -2.00 -0.58
N SER A 153 10.25 -1.56 -0.22
CA SER A 153 9.27 -1.05 -1.17
C SER A 153 9.79 0.19 -1.90
N LEU A 154 10.36 1.16 -1.19
CA LEU A 154 10.91 2.37 -1.80
C LEU A 154 12.05 2.05 -2.77
N PHE A 155 12.99 1.22 -2.33
CA PHE A 155 14.09 0.76 -3.16
C PHE A 155 13.58 0.06 -4.41
N LEU A 156 12.60 -0.82 -4.27
CA LEU A 156 12.12 -1.62 -5.38
C LEU A 156 11.33 -0.77 -6.38
N PHE A 157 10.50 0.19 -5.92
CA PHE A 157 9.88 1.18 -6.83
C PHE A 157 10.91 2.08 -7.51
N ALA A 158 11.94 2.54 -6.81
CA ALA A 158 12.96 3.44 -7.35
C ALA A 158 14.04 2.75 -8.22
N SER A 159 14.06 1.41 -8.27
CA SER A 159 15.03 0.63 -9.05
C SER A 159 14.38 -0.15 -10.20
N THR A 160 13.05 -0.10 -10.30
CA THR A 160 12.28 -0.75 -11.35
C THR A 160 11.89 0.29 -12.39
N GLU A 161 12.34 0.09 -13.62
CA GLU A 161 12.04 1.01 -14.73
C GLU A 161 10.53 1.22 -14.89
N GLY A 162 10.13 2.48 -15.05
CA GLY A 162 8.74 2.87 -15.16
C GLY A 162 8.00 3.03 -13.82
N LEU A 163 8.58 2.65 -12.67
CA LEU A 163 7.95 2.73 -11.35
C LEU A 163 8.48 3.86 -10.45
N ASP A 164 9.47 4.61 -10.91
CA ASP A 164 10.20 5.60 -10.09
C ASP A 164 9.28 6.66 -9.47
N SER A 165 8.27 7.12 -10.22
CA SER A 165 7.25 8.06 -9.73
C SER A 165 6.33 7.47 -8.65
N GLY A 166 6.20 6.15 -8.58
CA GLY A 166 5.45 5.45 -7.53
C GLY A 166 6.18 5.44 -6.18
N ALA A 167 7.51 5.54 -6.18
CA ALA A 167 8.31 5.63 -4.96
C ALA A 167 7.95 6.88 -4.14
N LEU A 168 7.61 7.98 -4.81
CA LEU A 168 7.12 9.21 -4.19
C LEU A 168 5.78 9.04 -3.50
N LEU A 169 4.82 8.36 -4.11
CA LEU A 169 3.51 8.14 -3.48
C LEU A 169 3.64 7.27 -2.22
N VAL A 170 4.46 6.21 -2.28
CA VAL A 170 4.76 5.34 -1.12
C VAL A 170 5.56 6.09 -0.05
N GLY A 171 6.48 6.96 -0.45
CA GLY A 171 7.29 7.78 0.44
C GLY A 171 6.47 8.85 1.16
N LEU A 172 5.64 9.60 0.43
CA LEU A 172 4.75 10.63 0.97
C LEU A 172 3.69 10.04 1.90
N ALA A 173 3.11 8.90 1.55
CA ALA A 173 2.15 8.24 2.42
C ALA A 173 2.80 7.72 3.71
N GLY A 174 3.99 7.12 3.62
CA GLY A 174 4.76 6.72 4.79
C GLY A 174 5.14 7.89 5.68
N ALA A 175 5.61 8.98 5.07
CA ALA A 175 5.94 10.21 5.77
C ALA A 175 4.71 10.87 6.42
N GLY A 176 3.58 10.94 5.71
CA GLY A 176 2.31 11.49 6.23
C GLY A 176 1.73 10.65 7.37
N LEU A 177 1.90 9.33 7.33
CA LEU A 177 1.49 8.44 8.42
C LEU A 177 2.44 8.52 9.63
N LEU A 178 3.76 8.64 9.41
CA LEU A 178 4.74 8.86 10.48
C LEU A 178 4.51 10.22 11.13
N ALA A 179 4.21 11.24 10.33
CA ALA A 179 3.81 12.57 10.75
C ALA A 179 2.53 12.55 11.60
N ALA A 180 1.56 11.70 11.25
CA ALA A 180 0.35 11.52 12.02
C ALA A 180 0.62 10.85 13.40
N ALA A 181 1.72 10.11 13.53
CA ALA A 181 2.23 9.57 14.79
C ALA A 181 3.00 10.61 15.64
N VAL A 182 3.32 11.79 15.11
CA VAL A 182 3.99 12.89 15.84
C VAL A 182 3.02 13.58 16.81
N GLN A 183 3.57 14.29 17.79
CA GLN A 183 2.88 15.09 18.80
C GLN A 183 1.66 15.84 18.24
N ARG A 184 0.53 15.78 18.97
CA ARG A 184 -0.79 16.30 18.58
C ARG A 184 -0.76 17.74 18.03
N ARG A 185 0.19 18.56 18.48
CA ARG A 185 0.39 19.96 18.09
C ARG A 185 1.04 20.16 16.72
N LEU A 186 1.89 19.24 16.26
CA LEU A 186 2.64 19.35 14.99
C LEU A 186 1.94 18.65 13.82
N ARG A 187 0.94 17.80 14.10
CA ARG A 187 0.17 17.04 13.10
C ARG A 187 -0.35 17.85 11.90
N PRO A 188 -1.06 18.99 12.07
CA PRO A 188 -1.60 19.72 10.94
C PRO A 188 -0.51 20.36 10.06
N VAL A 189 0.61 20.77 10.66
CA VAL A 189 1.75 21.36 9.93
C VAL A 189 2.38 20.33 9.00
N VAL A 190 2.61 19.12 9.50
CA VAL A 190 3.25 18.09 8.69
C VAL A 190 2.29 17.52 7.63
N MET A 191 0.99 17.34 7.97
CA MET A 191 -0.03 16.99 6.97
C MET A 191 -0.16 18.05 5.87
N GLY A 192 -0.15 19.33 6.24
CA GLY A 192 -0.16 20.44 5.31
C GLY A 192 1.07 20.44 4.40
N PHE A 193 2.26 20.21 4.97
CA PHE A 193 3.50 20.10 4.20
C PHE A 193 3.49 18.94 3.21
N SER A 194 3.07 17.74 3.64
CA SER A 194 2.97 16.57 2.75
C SER A 194 1.96 16.78 1.62
N THR A 195 0.84 17.44 1.90
CA THR A 195 -0.19 17.77 0.90
C THR A 195 0.32 18.81 -0.09
N ALA A 196 1.01 19.85 0.40
CA ALA A 196 1.61 20.88 -0.44
C ALA A 196 2.72 20.30 -1.33
N ALA A 197 3.58 19.42 -0.81
CA ALA A 197 4.61 18.72 -1.58
C ALA A 197 4.00 17.84 -2.70
N LEU A 198 2.90 17.13 -2.41
CA LEU A 198 2.16 16.34 -3.41
C LEU A 198 1.58 17.23 -4.52
N ALA A 199 0.97 18.36 -4.15
CA ALA A 199 0.42 19.31 -5.11
C ALA A 199 1.53 19.93 -5.98
N LEU A 200 2.66 20.33 -5.37
CA LEU A 200 3.80 20.89 -6.10
C LEU A 200 4.38 19.88 -7.09
N TRP A 201 4.52 18.62 -6.67
CA TRP A 201 5.00 17.54 -7.51
C TRP A 201 4.07 17.25 -8.68
N PHE A 202 2.75 17.17 -8.44
CA PHE A 202 1.76 16.95 -9.50
C PHE A 202 1.83 18.04 -10.57
N VAL A 203 1.99 19.30 -10.16
CA VAL A 203 2.11 20.44 -11.07
C VAL A 203 3.46 20.44 -11.81
N ALA A 204 4.54 20.00 -11.15
CA ALA A 204 5.86 19.84 -11.77
C ALA A 204 5.88 18.74 -12.85
N LEU A 205 5.18 17.62 -12.64
CA LEU A 205 5.08 16.53 -13.62
C LEU A 205 4.21 16.86 -14.84
N ASP A 206 3.22 17.74 -14.70
CA ASP A 206 2.38 18.20 -15.82
C ASP A 206 3.16 19.12 -16.78
N GLY A 207 4.46 19.35 -16.55
CA GLY A 207 5.30 20.21 -17.38
C GLY A 207 4.97 21.70 -17.29
N SER A 208 3.93 22.06 -16.54
CA SER A 208 3.38 23.43 -16.45
C SER A 208 4.34 24.44 -15.82
N ILE A 209 5.30 23.99 -15.00
CA ILE A 209 6.27 24.85 -14.30
C ILE A 209 7.67 24.79 -14.94
N TRP A 210 8.08 23.70 -15.60
CA TRP A 210 9.46 23.54 -16.05
C TRP A 210 9.59 22.76 -17.38
N PRO A 211 9.83 23.43 -18.51
CA PRO A 211 10.00 22.78 -19.82
C PRO A 211 11.44 22.24 -20.04
N GLY A 212 12.10 21.75 -18.99
CA GLY A 212 13.52 21.38 -19.00
C GLY A 212 13.79 19.89 -19.30
N PRO A 213 15.08 19.51 -19.42
CA PRO A 213 15.49 18.12 -19.66
C PRO A 213 14.89 17.14 -18.64
N THR A 214 14.39 16.00 -19.10
CA THR A 214 13.74 14.95 -18.29
C THR A 214 14.60 14.41 -17.15
N GLN A 215 15.93 14.47 -17.29
CA GLN A 215 16.85 14.10 -16.23
C GLN A 215 16.74 15.02 -15.01
N LEU A 216 16.58 16.33 -15.18
CA LEU A 216 16.44 17.26 -14.05
C LEU A 216 15.16 17.02 -13.25
N ALA A 217 14.05 16.67 -13.92
CA ALA A 217 12.80 16.28 -13.27
C ALA A 217 13.00 15.08 -12.33
N GLY A 218 13.79 14.09 -12.73
CA GLY A 218 14.14 12.95 -11.88
C GLY A 218 14.91 13.35 -10.61
N TRP A 219 15.83 14.32 -10.68
CA TRP A 219 16.55 14.79 -9.47
C TRP A 219 15.63 15.54 -8.50
N PHE A 220 14.66 16.31 -9.03
CA PHE A 220 13.63 16.95 -8.22
C PHE A 220 12.75 15.92 -7.50
N ASP A 221 12.40 14.82 -8.15
CA ASP A 221 11.62 13.73 -7.55
C ASP A 221 12.33 13.11 -6.34
N HIS A 222 13.63 12.81 -6.47
CA HIS A 222 14.41 12.22 -5.39
C HIS A 222 14.69 13.20 -4.25
N ALA A 223 14.93 14.49 -4.56
CA ALA A 223 15.12 15.54 -3.57
C ALA A 223 13.83 15.83 -2.79
N ALA A 224 12.69 15.91 -3.46
CA ALA A 224 11.38 16.10 -2.82
C ALA A 224 11.03 14.90 -1.92
N LEU A 225 11.31 13.67 -2.38
CA LEU A 225 11.17 12.46 -1.56
C LEU A 225 12.01 12.56 -0.28
N ALA A 226 13.30 12.90 -0.41
CA ALA A 226 14.23 12.99 0.72
C ALA A 226 13.82 14.07 1.74
N VAL A 227 13.37 15.24 1.26
CA VAL A 227 12.90 16.35 2.09
C VAL A 227 11.65 15.99 2.89
N VAL A 228 10.80 15.10 2.40
CA VAL A 228 9.59 14.67 3.11
C VAL A 228 9.85 13.46 4.00
N VAL A 229 10.61 12.47 3.50
CA VAL A 229 10.86 11.19 4.18
C VAL A 229 11.79 11.33 5.38
N VAL A 230 12.90 12.06 5.23
CA VAL A 230 13.94 12.13 6.29
C VAL A 230 13.43 12.84 7.55
N PRO A 231 12.75 14.00 7.48
CA PRO A 231 12.20 14.64 8.68
C PRO A 231 11.06 13.84 9.31
N ALA A 232 10.20 13.19 8.51
CA ALA A 232 9.11 12.37 9.01
C ALA A 232 9.60 11.14 9.77
N LEU A 233 10.64 10.47 9.26
CA LEU A 233 11.37 9.41 9.98
C LEU A 233 11.96 9.93 11.30
N GLY A 234 12.67 11.05 11.25
CA GLY A 234 13.31 11.64 12.41
C GLY A 234 12.30 12.09 13.49
N ALA A 235 11.12 12.55 13.09
CA ALA A 235 10.03 12.92 13.99
C ALA A 235 9.29 11.70 14.55
N GLY A 236 9.08 10.67 13.73
CA GLY A 236 8.49 9.40 14.15
C GLY A 236 9.33 8.70 15.22
N ILE A 237 10.64 8.55 14.99
CA ILE A 237 11.57 7.93 15.96
C ILE A 237 11.56 8.69 17.30
N ARG A 238 11.59 10.03 17.27
CA ARG A 238 11.52 10.87 18.48
C ARG A 238 10.17 10.78 19.20
N GLY A 239 9.07 10.66 18.46
CA GLY A 239 7.74 10.44 19.03
C GLY A 239 7.63 9.11 19.78
N LEU A 240 8.18 8.04 19.22
CA LEU A 240 8.16 6.70 19.84
C LEU A 240 8.96 6.63 21.15
N GLN A 241 9.98 7.47 21.32
CA GLN A 241 10.81 7.52 22.53
C GLN A 241 10.15 8.27 23.72
N THR A 242 9.08 9.04 23.47
CA THR A 242 8.50 9.95 24.48
C THR A 242 7.19 9.46 25.10
N ASP A 243 6.49 8.52 24.48
CA ASP A 243 5.11 8.13 24.83
C ASP A 243 5.06 6.66 25.32
N ALA A 244 5.71 6.38 26.46
CA ALA A 244 5.96 5.03 26.96
C ALA A 244 4.76 4.42 27.71
N SER A 245 3.82 3.84 26.94
CA SER A 245 3.20 2.57 27.34
C SER A 245 3.41 1.55 26.21
N SER A 246 4.23 0.53 26.48
CA SER A 246 4.72 -0.49 25.53
C SER A 246 3.61 -1.14 24.68
N LYS A 247 2.52 -1.56 25.34
CA LYS A 247 1.39 -2.24 24.67
C LYS A 247 0.70 -1.39 23.60
N LEU A 248 0.53 -0.09 23.85
CA LEU A 248 -0.13 0.80 22.89
C LEU A 248 0.77 1.10 21.69
N LEU A 249 2.09 1.12 21.92
CA LEU A 249 3.10 1.33 20.89
C LEU A 249 3.09 0.21 19.85
N ALA A 250 3.15 -1.05 20.28
CA ALA A 250 3.12 -2.21 19.39
C ALA A 250 1.89 -2.21 18.46
N LEU A 251 0.71 -1.89 18.99
CA LEU A 251 -0.52 -1.81 18.20
C LEU A 251 -0.51 -0.66 17.18
N LYS A 252 -0.04 0.52 17.58
CA LYS A 252 0.10 1.67 16.68
C LYS A 252 1.08 1.38 15.55
N LEU A 253 2.21 0.74 15.86
CA LEU A 253 3.21 0.34 14.86
C LEU A 253 2.68 -0.71 13.89
N LEU A 254 1.83 -1.62 14.38
CA LEU A 254 1.21 -2.63 13.53
C LEU A 254 0.21 -2.01 12.57
N ALA A 255 -0.62 -1.08 13.06
CA ALA A 255 -1.53 -0.30 12.25
C ALA A 255 -0.77 0.54 11.22
N PHE A 256 0.34 1.15 11.61
CA PHE A 256 1.22 1.89 10.71
C PHE A 256 1.79 1.01 9.59
N ALA A 257 2.40 -0.13 9.93
CA ALA A 257 2.94 -1.10 8.98
C ALA A 257 1.86 -1.63 8.01
N SER A 258 0.69 -1.97 8.55
CA SER A 258 -0.45 -2.42 7.74
C SER A 258 -0.91 -1.32 6.78
N THR A 259 -0.95 -0.06 7.21
CA THR A 259 -1.37 1.05 6.35
C THR A 259 -0.37 1.27 5.21
N LEU A 260 0.93 1.25 5.51
CA LEU A 260 1.99 1.36 4.53
C LEU A 260 1.90 0.28 3.44
N THR A 261 1.75 -0.97 3.85
CA THR A 261 1.65 -2.11 2.92
C THR A 261 0.44 -1.98 2.00
N TRP A 262 -0.71 -1.51 2.50
CA TRP A 262 -1.88 -1.22 1.64
C TRP A 262 -1.66 -0.06 0.66
N VAL A 263 -0.92 0.97 1.08
CA VAL A 263 -0.53 2.05 0.15
C VAL A 263 0.40 1.52 -0.94
N THR A 264 1.37 0.66 -0.60
CA THR A 264 2.22 0.00 -1.57
C THR A 264 1.41 -0.83 -2.57
N VAL A 265 0.37 -1.55 -2.12
CA VAL A 265 -0.54 -2.29 -3.02
C VAL A 265 -1.25 -1.36 -4.00
N ALA A 266 -1.79 -0.24 -3.51
CA ALA A 266 -2.50 0.73 -4.35
C ALA A 266 -1.56 1.41 -5.35
N ALA A 267 -0.37 1.82 -4.89
CA ALA A 267 0.69 2.36 -5.73
C ALA A 267 1.06 1.34 -6.82
N ALA A 268 1.40 0.10 -6.46
CA ALA A 268 1.79 -0.91 -7.44
C ALA A 268 0.67 -1.16 -8.47
N GLY A 269 -0.58 -1.17 -8.02
CA GLY A 269 -1.75 -1.32 -8.88
C GLY A 269 -1.89 -0.27 -9.98
N ARG A 270 -1.61 1.01 -9.68
CA ARG A 270 -1.67 2.09 -10.68
C ARG A 270 -0.61 1.94 -11.76
N TRP A 271 0.54 1.35 -11.44
CA TRP A 271 1.65 1.26 -12.37
C TRP A 271 1.73 -0.02 -13.21
N ILE A 272 0.82 -0.99 -13.00
CA ILE A 272 0.74 -2.22 -13.81
C ILE A 272 0.57 -1.91 -15.31
N GLY A 273 -0.17 -0.86 -15.67
CA GLY A 273 -0.39 -0.50 -17.07
C GLY A 273 0.80 0.19 -17.76
N PHE A 274 1.86 0.51 -17.02
CA PHE A 274 3.03 1.25 -17.51
C PHE A 274 4.33 0.44 -17.48
N SER A 275 4.29 -0.80 -16.99
CA SER A 275 5.45 -1.70 -16.81
C SER A 275 5.37 -2.94 -17.70
#